data_AF-A0ABD3G5W6-F1
#
_entry.id   AF-A0ABD3G5W6-F1
#
_cell.length_a   1.000
_cell.length_b   1.000
_cell.length_c   1.000
_cell.angle_alpha   90.00
_cell.angle_beta   90.00
_cell.angle_gamma   90.00
#
_symmetry.space_group_name_H-M   'P 1'
#
loop_
_entity.id
_entity.type
_entity.pdbx_description
1 polymer ?
#
loop_
_entity_poly.entity_id
_entity_poly.type
_entity_poly.pdbx_seq_one_letter_code
_entity_poly.pdbx_strand_id
1 'polypeptide(L)'
;MAPDVASDRGYGVKALLENWMQLSSIFPGIQIQLLRLENVGNNTAVAETRTTAYFSDETLRRAFPQLIEDEVGFSIAGRRLGHQLSMRGSVASMIRAASLVCYTTSTCWHHFCGC
;
A
#
# COMPACT_ATOMS: atom_id res chain seq x y z
N MET A 1 -19.49 -2.83 15.82
CA MET A 1 -18.38 -3.17 14.90
C MET A 1 -18.64 -2.44 13.60
N ALA A 2 -17.63 -1.81 12.98
CA ALA A 2 -17.80 -0.96 11.78
C ALA A 2 -17.90 -1.82 10.50
N PRO A 3 -19.11 -2.05 9.95
CA PRO A 3 -19.32 -3.00 8.86
C PRO A 3 -19.08 -2.39 7.47
N ASP A 4 -19.07 -1.06 7.39
CA ASP A 4 -18.92 -0.25 6.19
C ASP A 4 -17.47 0.14 5.89
N VAL A 5 -16.54 -0.27 6.74
CA VAL A 5 -15.10 -0.14 6.52
C VAL A 5 -14.70 -0.85 5.23
N ALA A 6 -14.34 -0.10 4.19
CA ALA A 6 -13.81 -0.68 2.96
C ALA A 6 -12.35 -1.13 3.13
N SER A 7 -11.90 -2.00 2.22
CA SER A 7 -10.53 -2.44 2.02
C SER A 7 -10.41 -3.06 0.61
N ASP A 8 -9.20 -3.31 0.13
CA ASP A 8 -8.98 -3.99 -1.16
C ASP A 8 -9.63 -5.39 -1.22
N ARG A 9 -9.87 -5.99 -0.06
CA ARG A 9 -10.48 -7.32 0.09
C ARG A 9 -12.00 -7.29 0.27
N GLY A 10 -12.62 -6.11 0.37
CA GLY A 10 -14.06 -5.94 0.63
C GLY A 10 -14.36 -5.11 1.88
N TYR A 11 -15.52 -5.34 2.49
CA TYR A 11 -16.05 -4.52 3.59
C TYR A 11 -15.96 -5.18 4.97
N GLY A 12 -15.92 -4.34 6.00
CA GLY A 12 -15.90 -4.71 7.41
C GLY A 12 -14.49 -4.96 7.96
N VAL A 13 -14.42 -5.02 9.29
CA VAL A 13 -13.17 -5.22 10.05
C VAL A 13 -12.43 -6.49 9.64
N LYS A 14 -13.16 -7.57 9.29
CA LYS A 14 -12.55 -8.83 8.87
C LYS A 14 -11.77 -8.67 7.56
N ALA A 15 -12.38 -8.06 6.54
CA ALA A 15 -11.73 -7.82 5.26
C ALA A 15 -10.50 -6.91 5.42
N LEU A 16 -10.61 -5.89 6.28
CA LEU A 16 -9.49 -5.03 6.63
C LEU A 16 -8.32 -5.82 7.24
N LEU A 17 -8.59 -6.64 8.26
CA LEU A 17 -7.55 -7.45 8.91
C LEU A 17 -6.91 -8.45 7.94
N GLU A 18 -7.70 -9.08 7.09
CA GLU A 18 -7.20 -9.98 6.03
C GLU A 18 -6.30 -9.26 5.03
N ASN A 19 -6.64 -8.03 4.66
CA ASN A 19 -5.78 -7.19 3.81
C ASN A 19 -4.46 -6.87 4.51
N TRP A 20 -4.50 -6.47 5.79
CA TRP A 20 -3.31 -6.16 6.58
C TRP A 20 -2.41 -7.38 6.82
N MET A 21 -2.99 -8.56 7.05
CA MET A 21 -2.23 -9.82 7.16
C MET A 21 -1.49 -10.13 5.86
N GLN A 22 -2.12 -9.92 4.69
CA GLN A 22 -1.43 -10.10 3.41
C GLN A 22 -0.32 -9.07 3.22
N LEU A 23 -0.60 -7.78 3.43
CA LEU A 23 0.39 -6.71 3.23
C LEU A 23 1.61 -6.89 4.14
N SER A 24 1.40 -7.18 5.42
CA SER A 24 2.50 -7.43 6.37
C SER A 24 3.30 -8.70 6.05
N SER A 25 2.65 -9.71 5.45
CA SER A 25 3.33 -10.93 4.98
C SER A 25 4.20 -10.68 3.75
N ILE A 26 3.78 -9.80 2.84
CA ILE A 26 4.50 -9.48 1.60
C ILE A 26 5.63 -8.47 1.85
N PHE A 27 5.39 -7.50 2.74
CA PHE A 27 6.34 -6.45 3.11
C PHE A 27 6.70 -6.55 4.60
N PRO A 28 7.61 -7.46 4.98
CA PRO A 28 8.10 -7.54 6.35
C PRO A 28 8.64 -6.18 6.82
N GLY A 29 8.16 -5.72 7.97
CA GLY A 29 8.57 -4.42 8.52
C GLY A 29 8.00 -3.20 7.79
N ILE A 30 6.91 -3.35 7.03
CA ILE A 30 6.18 -2.21 6.48
C ILE A 30 5.77 -1.23 7.59
N GLN A 31 6.08 0.04 7.39
CA GLN A 31 5.71 1.13 8.29
C GLN A 31 4.80 2.09 7.54
N ILE A 32 3.63 2.36 8.08
CA ILE A 32 2.70 3.35 7.54
C ILE A 32 2.53 4.45 8.58
N GLN A 33 2.97 5.65 8.24
CA GLN A 33 2.89 6.83 9.09
C GLN A 33 1.83 7.77 8.55
N LEU A 34 0.87 8.17 9.37
CA LEU A 34 -0.05 9.27 9.05
C LEU A 34 0.72 10.59 9.15
N LEU A 35 0.79 11.33 8.05
CA LEU A 35 1.43 12.65 7.99
C LEU A 35 0.42 13.77 8.26
N ARG A 36 -0.77 13.64 7.67
CA ARG A 36 -1.82 14.65 7.76
C ARG A 36 -3.18 13.98 7.67
N LEU A 37 -4.15 14.49 8.40
CA LEU A 37 -5.55 14.10 8.29
C LEU A 37 -6.40 15.37 8.23
N GLU A 38 -7.13 15.53 7.14
CA GLU A 38 -7.97 16.69 6.88
C GLU A 38 -9.41 16.26 6.68
N ASN A 39 -10.34 16.97 7.30
CA ASN A 39 -11.75 16.80 7.01
C ASN A 39 -12.12 17.75 5.86
N VAL A 40 -12.43 17.20 4.69
CA VAL A 40 -12.64 17.96 3.44
C VAL A 40 -14.13 18.08 3.05
N GLY A 41 -15.05 17.59 3.89
CA GLY A 41 -16.50 17.74 3.64
C GLY A 41 -17.37 16.96 4.63
N ASN A 42 -18.69 17.01 4.42
CA ASN A 42 -19.63 16.27 5.27
C ASN A 42 -19.39 14.76 5.18
N ASN A 43 -18.71 14.26 6.20
CA ASN A 43 -18.26 12.88 6.35
C ASN A 43 -17.17 12.46 5.35
N THR A 44 -16.22 13.32 4.97
CA THR A 44 -15.07 12.89 4.15
C THR A 44 -13.76 13.39 4.73
N ALA A 45 -12.81 12.48 4.95
CA ALA A 45 -11.46 12.82 5.38
C ALA A 45 -10.43 12.40 4.34
N VAL A 46 -9.40 13.22 4.16
CA VAL A 46 -8.22 12.92 3.37
C VAL A 46 -7.05 12.71 4.32
N ALA A 47 -6.39 11.57 4.19
CA ALA A 47 -5.22 11.21 4.95
C ALA A 47 -3.99 11.17 4.04
N GLU A 48 -3.00 11.99 4.34
CA GLU A 48 -1.67 11.83 3.76
C GLU A 48 -0.87 10.86 4.61
N THR A 49 -0.22 9.90 3.96
CA THR A 49 0.58 8.88 4.62
C THR A 49 1.97 8.80 4.03
N ARG A 50 2.93 8.34 4.83
CA ARG A 50 4.22 7.86 4.36
C ARG A 50 4.29 6.36 4.61
N THR A 51 4.43 5.61 3.53
CA THR A 51 4.63 4.16 3.58
C THR A 51 6.08 3.86 3.34
N THR A 52 6.69 3.12 4.25
CA THR A 52 8.09 2.71 4.16
C THR A 52 8.17 1.21 4.18
N ALA A 53 8.81 0.60 3.18
CA ALA A 53 8.90 -0.85 3.04
C ALA A 53 10.31 -1.27 2.59
N TYR A 54 10.76 -2.42 3.06
CA TYR A 54 12.02 -3.02 2.63
C TYR A 54 11.78 -4.00 1.49
N PHE A 55 12.58 -3.88 0.44
CA PHE A 55 12.50 -4.75 -0.73
C PHE A 55 13.48 -5.92 -0.57
N SER A 56 12.94 -7.02 -0.05
CA SER A 56 13.63 -8.32 -0.04
C SER A 56 13.38 -9.08 -1.35
N ASP A 57 14.19 -10.12 -1.61
CA ASP A 57 13.97 -11.02 -2.75
C ASP A 57 12.57 -11.65 -2.71
N GLU A 58 12.11 -12.03 -1.52
CA GLU A 58 10.76 -12.57 -1.32
C GLU A 58 9.67 -11.54 -1.61
N THR A 59 9.86 -10.29 -1.17
CA THR A 59 8.93 -9.20 -1.46
C THR A 59 8.79 -8.95 -2.96
N LEU A 60 9.91 -8.93 -3.69
CA LEU A 60 9.90 -8.77 -5.15
C LEU A 60 9.16 -9.91 -5.84
N ARG A 61 9.42 -11.16 -5.46
CA ARG A 61 8.74 -12.33 -6.03
C ARG A 61 7.24 -12.34 -5.77
N ARG A 62 6.82 -11.89 -4.58
CA ARG A 62 5.41 -11.95 -4.16
C ARG A 62 4.59 -10.74 -4.62
N ALA A 63 5.18 -9.55 -4.63
CA ALA A 63 4.48 -8.31 -5.00
C ALA A 63 4.67 -7.91 -6.46
N PHE A 64 5.79 -8.29 -7.08
CA PHE A 64 6.18 -7.86 -8.43
C PHE A 64 6.75 -9.02 -9.26
N PRO A 65 6.03 -10.14 -9.41
CA PRO A 65 6.51 -11.27 -10.21
C PRO A 65 6.87 -10.85 -11.64
N GLN A 66 6.12 -9.90 -12.22
CA GLN A 66 6.40 -9.36 -13.55
C GLN A 66 7.73 -8.61 -13.67
N LEU A 67 8.27 -8.05 -12.57
CA LEU A 67 9.60 -7.43 -12.58
C LEU A 67 10.72 -8.46 -12.56
N ILE A 68 10.43 -9.74 -12.33
CA ILE A 68 11.44 -10.79 -12.33
C ILE A 68 11.46 -11.53 -13.67
N GLU A 69 10.31 -11.56 -14.36
CA GLU A 69 10.15 -12.25 -15.65
C GLU A 69 10.74 -11.46 -16.83
N ASP A 70 10.82 -10.12 -16.72
CA ASP A 70 11.40 -9.24 -17.74
C ASP A 70 12.86 -8.88 -17.40
N GLU A 71 13.77 -8.90 -18.39
CA GLU A 71 15.20 -8.58 -18.17
C GLU A 71 15.40 -7.14 -17.68
N VAL A 72 14.60 -6.19 -18.19
CA VAL A 72 14.66 -4.79 -17.76
C VAL A 72 14.09 -4.65 -16.35
N GLY A 73 12.94 -5.27 -16.09
CA GLY A 73 12.37 -5.42 -14.75
C GLY A 73 13.36 -6.00 -13.74
N PHE A 74 14.10 -7.05 -14.11
CA PHE A 74 15.00 -7.78 -13.22
C PHE A 74 16.19 -6.92 -12.81
N SER A 75 16.70 -6.09 -13.73
CA SER A 75 17.73 -5.08 -13.45
C SER A 75 17.24 -4.01 -12.47
N ILE A 76 15.98 -3.54 -12.62
CA ILE A 76 15.36 -2.58 -11.71
C ILE A 76 15.12 -3.21 -10.32
N ALA A 77 14.61 -4.44 -10.29
CA ALA A 77 14.37 -5.22 -9.10
C ALA A 77 15.68 -5.48 -8.34
N GLY A 78 16.73 -5.88 -9.06
CA GLY A 78 18.08 -6.07 -8.54
C GLY A 78 18.67 -4.80 -7.93
N ARG A 79 18.44 -3.63 -8.55
CA ARG A 79 18.87 -2.34 -8.00
C ARG A 79 18.11 -1.94 -6.73
N ARG A 80 16.91 -2.49 -6.50
CA ARG A 80 16.07 -2.17 -5.34
C ARG A 80 16.21 -3.18 -4.21
N LEU A 81 16.80 -4.36 -4.45
CA LEU A 81 17.09 -5.37 -3.44
C LEU A 81 17.93 -4.78 -2.31
N GLY A 82 17.49 -5.00 -1.07
CA GLY A 82 18.20 -4.54 0.13
C GLY A 82 18.02 -3.05 0.43
N HIS A 83 17.30 -2.30 -0.41
CA HIS A 83 17.00 -0.90 -0.18
C HIS A 83 15.61 -0.70 0.40
N GLN A 84 15.48 0.36 1.19
CA GLN A 84 14.22 0.82 1.74
C GLN A 84 13.55 1.77 0.75
N LEU A 85 12.26 1.53 0.45
CA LEU A 85 11.44 2.46 -0.30
C LEU A 85 10.56 3.26 0.65
N SER A 86 10.58 4.58 0.53
CA SER A 86 9.66 5.48 1.23
C SER A 86 8.77 6.19 0.21
N MET A 87 7.47 5.95 0.28
CA MET A 87 6.45 6.52 -0.60
C MET A 87 5.56 7.47 0.20
N ARG A 88 5.09 8.55 -0.43
CA ARG A 88 3.99 9.36 0.09
C ARG A 88 2.71 8.99 -0.66
N GLY A 89 1.64 8.73 0.08
CA GLY A 89 0.32 8.44 -0.46
C GLY A 89 -0.71 9.39 0.11
N SER A 90 -1.84 9.53 -0.59
CA SER A 90 -3.03 10.23 -0.10
C SER A 90 -4.24 9.33 -0.25
N VAL A 91 -5.08 9.27 0.77
CA VAL A 91 -6.28 8.41 0.82
C VAL A 91 -7.46 9.28 1.22
N ALA A 92 -8.48 9.36 0.36
CA ALA A 92 -9.76 9.94 0.71
C ALA A 92 -10.70 8.83 1.19
N SER A 93 -11.33 9.02 2.36
CA SER A 93 -12.31 8.10 2.92
C SER A 93 -13.54 8.84 3.43
N MET A 94 -14.70 8.19 3.34
CA MET A 94 -15.91 8.69 3.96
C MET A 94 -15.89 8.36 5.47
N ILE A 95 -15.95 9.36 6.35
CA ILE A 95 -15.83 9.27 7.82
C ILE A 95 -16.89 8.36 8.47
N ARG A 96 -17.93 7.93 7.74
CA ARG A 96 -18.85 6.87 8.23
C ARG A 96 -18.11 5.55 8.47
N ALA A 97 -17.07 5.30 7.68
CA ALA A 97 -16.25 4.11 7.66
C ALA A 97 -14.78 4.49 7.88
N ALA A 98 -14.41 4.81 9.12
CA ALA A 98 -13.03 5.16 9.45
C ALA A 98 -12.11 3.95 9.29
N SER A 99 -11.53 3.82 8.10
CA SER A 99 -10.38 2.95 7.84
C SER A 99 -9.47 3.63 6.84
N LEU A 100 -8.21 3.77 7.23
CA LEU A 100 -7.11 4.20 6.38
C LEU A 100 -6.79 3.04 5.44
N VAL A 101 -7.45 3.01 4.27
CA VAL A 101 -7.20 1.99 3.25
C VAL A 101 -6.08 2.49 2.34
N CYS A 102 -4.94 1.83 2.37
CA CYS A 102 -3.88 2.04 1.39
C CYS A 102 -4.32 1.57 -0.01
N TYR A 103 -4.94 2.47 -0.78
CA TYR A 103 -5.06 2.33 -2.23
C TYR A 103 -3.72 2.68 -2.90
N THR A 104 -2.68 1.84 -2.75
CA THR A 104 -1.38 2.14 -3.39
C THR A 104 -0.56 0.91 -3.78
N THR A 105 -1.17 -0.16 -4.28
CA THR A 105 -0.40 -1.26 -4.92
C THR A 105 -0.51 -1.24 -6.45
N SER A 106 -1.61 -0.80 -7.06
CA SER A 106 -1.74 -0.79 -8.53
C SER A 106 -1.41 0.56 -9.19
N THR A 107 -1.99 1.67 -8.73
CA THR A 107 -1.93 2.96 -9.45
C THR A 107 -0.66 3.77 -9.22
N CYS A 108 -0.01 3.65 -8.06
CA CYS A 108 1.22 4.40 -7.78
C CYS A 108 2.49 3.69 -8.30
N TRP A 109 2.40 2.39 -8.53
CA TRP A 109 3.54 1.55 -8.93
C TRP A 109 3.82 1.56 -10.43
N HIS A 110 2.83 1.81 -11.29
CA HIS A 110 3.08 2.16 -12.71
C HIS A 110 4.02 3.37 -12.83
N HIS A 111 3.83 4.38 -11.98
CA HIS A 111 4.68 5.57 -11.97
C HIS A 111 6.13 5.29 -11.51
N PHE A 112 6.36 4.20 -10.78
CA PHE A 112 7.68 3.80 -10.29
C PHE A 112 8.41 2.85 -11.25
N CYS A 113 7.69 2.00 -11.99
CA CYS A 113 8.27 1.13 -13.01
C CYS A 113 8.55 1.86 -14.34
N GLY A 114 7.96 3.03 -14.58
CA GLY A 114 8.21 3.78 -15.83
C GLY A 114 7.82 2.97 -17.07
N CYS A 115 6.75 2.18 -16.97
CA CYS A 115 6.07 1.54 -18.10
C CYS A 115 4.63 2.03 -18.13
#